data_AF-A0A450WD01-F1
#
_entry.id   AF-A0A450WD01-F1
#
_cell.length_a   1.000
_cell.length_b   1.000
_cell.length_c   1.000
_cell.angle_alpha   90.00
_cell.angle_beta   90.00
_cell.angle_gamma   90.00
#
_symmetry.space_group_name_H-M   'P 1'
#
loop_
_entity.id
_entity.type
_entity.pdbx_description
1 polymer ?
#
loop_
_entity_poly.entity_id
_entity_poly.type
_entity_poly.pdbx_seq_one_letter_code
_entity_poly.pdbx_strand_id
1 'polypeptide(L)'
;MLSLCRGDRVQTTISNRKIDMRSKKEILSSIGQFIETIYDNLDRKVDYDWGKLSGVVGAYLIDTYQSFSGKQQEPSPFKQSANLLLNFAVEKPIATPMYAENTNIGGIENHQNIIIPLTFGIEFLHGARIRNKSGEVSLSNRISLSEHSLIDLIRAIGESTPSAHFKLTAILFEQMAYRFNHNASDHAVI
;
A
#
# COMPACT_ATOMS: atom_id res chain seq x y z
N MET A 1 -18.30 18.29 -16.29
CA MET A 1 -18.54 18.53 -14.84
C MET A 1 -19.20 17.26 -14.31
N LEU A 2 -18.45 16.35 -13.71
CA LEU A 2 -18.95 15.03 -13.28
C LEU A 2 -18.75 14.89 -11.78
N SER A 3 -19.88 14.82 -11.09
CA SER A 3 -20.03 14.41 -9.69
C SER A 3 -19.96 12.88 -9.64
N LEU A 4 -18.94 12.34 -8.99
CA LEU A 4 -18.68 10.92 -8.76
C LEU A 4 -17.85 10.88 -7.46
N CYS A 5 -18.20 10.25 -6.34
CA CYS A 5 -19.10 9.12 -6.07
C CYS A 5 -19.77 9.27 -4.69
N ARG A 6 -21.01 8.76 -4.56
CA ARG A 6 -21.50 8.22 -3.29
C ARG A 6 -20.72 6.92 -3.04
N GLY A 7 -20.11 6.81 -1.87
CA GLY A 7 -19.30 5.67 -1.48
C GLY A 7 -20.14 4.42 -1.23
N ASP A 8 -20.11 3.49 -2.18
CA ASP A 8 -20.51 2.10 -1.94
C ASP A 8 -19.26 1.24 -1.74
N ARG A 9 -18.90 1.07 -0.46
CA ARG A 9 -18.13 0.00 0.19
C ARG A 9 -16.98 -0.64 -0.62
N VAL A 10 -15.77 -0.11 -0.44
CA VAL A 10 -14.52 -0.83 -0.74
C VAL A 10 -14.40 -1.99 0.26
N GLN A 11 -14.79 -3.20 -0.17
CA GLN A 11 -14.62 -4.45 0.58
C GLN A 11 -13.39 -5.17 0.02
N THR A 12 -12.28 -5.15 0.75
CA THR A 12 -11.08 -5.93 0.46
C THR A 12 -10.92 -7.04 1.49
N THR A 13 -10.34 -8.16 1.04
CA THR A 13 -10.29 -9.41 1.79
C THR A 13 -8.85 -9.71 2.14
N ILE A 14 -8.46 -9.44 3.38
CA ILE A 14 -7.20 -9.93 3.93
C ILE A 14 -7.58 -11.14 4.79
N SER A 15 -7.05 -12.33 4.46
CA SER A 15 -7.35 -13.59 5.17
C SER A 15 -8.84 -13.99 5.21
N ASN A 16 -9.59 -13.79 4.13
CA ASN A 16 -11.05 -14.05 4.04
C ASN A 16 -11.93 -13.20 4.98
N ARG A 17 -11.37 -12.17 5.64
CA ARG A 17 -12.10 -11.22 6.48
C ARG A 17 -12.42 -9.95 5.69
N LYS A 18 -13.68 -9.49 5.77
CA LYS A 18 -14.09 -8.17 5.27
C LYS A 18 -13.55 -7.08 6.20
N ILE A 19 -12.83 -6.11 5.65
CA ILE A 19 -12.31 -4.95 6.40
C ILE A 19 -13.09 -3.70 5.99
N ASP A 20 -13.57 -2.94 6.97
CA ASP A 20 -14.05 -1.57 6.75
C ASP A 20 -12.86 -0.62 6.61
N MET A 21 -12.58 -0.25 5.36
CA MET A 21 -11.48 0.64 4.99
C MET A 21 -11.69 2.10 5.42
N ARG A 22 -12.79 2.42 6.12
CA ARG A 22 -13.00 3.73 6.76
C ARG A 22 -12.78 3.69 8.27
N SER A 23 -12.65 2.50 8.85
CA SER A 23 -12.44 2.32 10.28
C SER A 23 -10.95 2.26 10.60
N LYS A 24 -10.43 3.34 11.22
CA LYS A 24 -9.05 3.37 11.75
C LYS A 24 -8.74 2.16 12.61
N LYS A 25 -9.69 1.74 13.44
CA LYS A 25 -9.55 0.58 14.32
C LYS A 25 -9.40 -0.71 13.52
N GLU A 26 -10.20 -0.92 12.49
CA GLU A 26 -10.14 -2.15 11.69
C GLU A 26 -8.87 -2.22 10.84
N ILE A 27 -8.47 -1.11 10.23
CA ILE A 27 -7.22 -1.05 9.46
C ILE A 27 -6.02 -1.27 10.38
N LEU A 28 -5.96 -0.60 11.53
CA LEU A 28 -4.89 -0.76 12.51
C LEU A 28 -4.82 -2.21 13.01
N SER A 29 -5.96 -2.82 13.34
CA SER A 29 -6.03 -4.22 13.73
C SER A 29 -5.57 -5.16 12.62
N SER A 30 -5.94 -4.88 11.36
CA SER A 30 -5.61 -5.73 10.22
C SER A 30 -4.11 -5.66 9.87
N ILE A 31 -3.52 -4.46 9.92
CA ILE A 31 -2.08 -4.28 9.72
C ILE A 31 -1.30 -4.93 10.86
N GLY A 32 -1.73 -4.75 12.12
CA GLY A 32 -1.11 -5.43 13.26
C GLY A 32 -1.10 -6.95 13.11
N GLN A 33 -2.25 -7.55 12.81
CA GLN A 33 -2.37 -8.99 12.56
C GLN A 33 -1.51 -9.45 11.38
N PHE A 34 -1.43 -8.65 10.31
CA PHE A 34 -0.61 -8.94 9.15
C PHE A 34 0.88 -8.95 9.49
N ILE A 35 1.34 -7.98 10.27
CA ILE A 35 2.72 -7.91 10.77
C ILE A 35 3.04 -9.13 11.62
N GLU A 36 2.21 -9.42 12.62
CA GLU A 36 2.40 -10.57 13.52
C GLU A 36 2.47 -11.88 12.74
N THR A 37 1.55 -12.09 11.79
CA THR A 37 1.54 -13.30 10.94
C THR A 37 2.84 -13.45 10.13
N ILE A 38 3.38 -12.36 9.58
CA ILE A 38 4.64 -12.41 8.84
C ILE A 38 5.80 -12.77 9.75
N TYR A 39 5.89 -12.17 10.93
CA TYR A 39 6.99 -12.43 11.87
C TYR A 39 6.92 -13.82 12.49
N ASP A 40 5.72 -14.32 12.79
CA ASP A 40 5.50 -15.69 13.25
C ASP A 40 5.97 -16.71 12.20
N ASN A 41 5.68 -16.47 10.91
CA ASN A 41 6.16 -17.31 9.81
C ASN A 41 7.69 -17.27 9.63
N LEU A 42 8.35 -16.26 10.17
CA LEU A 42 9.80 -16.13 10.18
C LEU A 42 10.43 -16.68 11.48
N ASP A 43 9.62 -17.24 12.39
CA ASP A 43 10.02 -17.66 13.74
C ASP A 43 10.69 -16.52 14.52
N ARG A 44 10.12 -15.32 14.44
CA ARG A 44 10.65 -14.10 15.05
C ARG A 44 9.57 -13.38 15.84
N LYS A 45 9.97 -12.76 16.95
CA LYS A 45 9.12 -11.79 17.65
C LYS A 45 9.29 -10.41 17.02
N VAL A 46 8.18 -9.72 16.81
CA VAL A 46 8.18 -8.34 16.32
C VAL A 46 8.09 -7.36 17.49
N ASP A 47 8.90 -6.31 17.43
CA ASP A 47 8.74 -5.11 18.25
C ASP A 47 8.28 -3.98 17.33
N TYR A 48 7.08 -3.46 17.60
CA TYR A 48 6.51 -2.35 16.83
C TYR A 48 5.82 -1.34 17.73
N ASP A 49 6.02 -0.06 17.39
CA ASP A 49 5.47 1.09 18.06
C ASP A 49 4.03 1.36 17.57
N TRP A 50 3.07 1.04 18.43
CA TRP A 50 1.65 1.27 18.17
C TRP A 50 1.28 2.74 17.97
N GLY A 51 2.01 3.67 18.60
CA GLY A 51 1.80 5.11 18.44
C GLY A 51 2.15 5.54 17.02
N LYS A 52 3.34 5.16 16.55
CA LYS A 52 3.77 5.38 15.16
C LYS A 52 2.86 4.69 14.16
N LEU A 53 2.50 3.43 14.41
CA LEU A 53 1.60 2.68 13.53
C LEU A 53 0.22 3.35 13.42
N SER A 54 -0.32 3.82 14.55
CA SER A 54 -1.57 4.60 14.58
C SER A 54 -1.46 5.93 13.84
N GLY A 55 -0.28 6.58 13.88
CA GLY A 55 0.02 7.78 13.09
C GLY A 55 -0.01 7.50 11.59
N VAL A 56 0.69 6.44 11.15
CA VAL A 56 0.72 6.00 9.74
C VAL A 56 -0.67 5.65 9.23
N VAL A 57 -1.48 4.91 10.01
CA VAL A 57 -2.87 4.60 9.64
C VAL A 57 -3.75 5.86 9.61
N GLY A 58 -3.46 6.86 10.45
CA GLY A 58 -4.10 8.17 10.36
C GLY A 58 -3.85 8.85 9.02
N ALA A 59 -2.60 8.82 8.53
CA ALA A 59 -2.25 9.36 7.22
C ALA A 59 -2.84 8.54 6.05
N TYR A 60 -2.96 7.22 6.23
CA TYR A 60 -3.63 6.33 5.27
C TYR A 60 -5.11 6.68 5.06
N LEU A 61 -5.78 7.15 6.11
CA LEU A 61 -7.20 7.50 6.14
C LEU A 61 -7.50 8.95 5.74
N ILE A 62 -6.56 9.68 5.14
CA ILE A 62 -6.87 11.02 4.64
C ILE A 62 -7.99 10.92 3.60
N ASP A 63 -9.16 11.47 3.97
CA ASP A 63 -10.42 11.32 3.22
C ASP A 63 -10.47 12.13 1.91
N THR A 64 -9.55 13.08 1.72
CA THR A 64 -9.50 13.89 0.50
C THR A 64 -8.06 14.14 0.04
N TYR A 65 -7.80 13.83 -1.22
CA TYR A 65 -6.58 14.25 -1.91
C TYR A 65 -6.91 15.34 -2.91
N GLN A 66 -6.05 16.35 -2.97
CA GLN A 66 -6.11 17.30 -4.08
C GLN A 66 -5.66 16.58 -5.35
N SER A 67 -6.58 16.43 -6.29
CA SER A 67 -6.28 15.90 -7.62
C SER A 67 -5.23 16.78 -8.31
N PHE A 68 -4.62 16.25 -9.37
CA PHE A 68 -3.74 17.05 -10.23
C PHE A 68 -4.45 18.28 -10.83
N SER A 69 -5.79 18.27 -10.89
CA SER A 69 -6.63 19.39 -11.32
C SER A 69 -7.08 20.31 -10.18
N GLY A 70 -6.56 20.14 -8.96
CA GLY A 70 -6.86 20.99 -7.82
C GLY A 70 -8.14 20.65 -7.04
N LYS A 71 -8.88 19.61 -7.44
CA LYS A 71 -10.16 19.21 -6.81
C LYS A 71 -9.95 18.16 -5.73
N GLN A 72 -10.62 18.31 -4.59
CA GLN A 72 -10.64 17.25 -3.58
C GLN A 72 -11.42 16.03 -4.08
N GLN A 73 -10.82 14.86 -3.96
CA GLN A 73 -11.41 13.57 -4.33
C GLN A 73 -11.05 12.52 -3.28
N GLU A 74 -11.92 11.53 -3.08
CA GLU A 74 -11.58 10.33 -2.32
C GLU A 74 -10.32 9.67 -2.95
N PRO A 75 -9.38 9.15 -2.13
CA PRO A 75 -8.21 8.48 -2.67
C PRO A 75 -8.61 7.20 -3.42
N SER A 76 -7.98 6.97 -4.58
CA SER A 76 -8.01 5.65 -5.21
C SER A 76 -7.23 4.64 -4.35
N PRO A 77 -7.50 3.33 -4.48
CA PRO A 77 -6.74 2.30 -3.77
C PRO A 77 -5.21 2.43 -3.96
N PHE A 78 -4.75 2.88 -5.14
CA PHE A 78 -3.34 3.14 -5.41
C PHE A 78 -2.75 4.26 -4.55
N LYS A 79 -3.50 5.35 -4.36
CA LYS A 79 -3.11 6.47 -3.50
C LYS A 79 -3.09 6.04 -2.03
N GLN A 80 -4.05 5.22 -1.61
CA GLN A 80 -4.06 4.67 -0.25
C GLN A 80 -2.80 3.82 0.01
N SER A 81 -2.48 2.87 -0.88
CA SER A 81 -1.26 2.06 -0.77
C SER A 81 0.02 2.88 -0.80
N ALA A 82 0.09 3.93 -1.62
CA ALA A 82 1.25 4.83 -1.68
C ALA A 82 1.46 5.62 -0.38
N ASN A 83 0.40 6.17 0.22
CA ASN A 83 0.53 6.85 1.50
C ASN A 83 0.91 5.91 2.61
N LEU A 84 0.32 4.70 2.63
CA LEU A 84 0.72 3.69 3.61
C LEU A 84 2.23 3.46 3.52
N LEU A 85 2.72 3.09 2.34
CA LEU A 85 4.12 2.79 2.09
C LEU A 85 5.07 3.91 2.52
N LEU A 86 4.84 5.14 2.04
CA LEU A 86 5.76 6.25 2.31
C LEU A 86 5.75 6.69 3.77
N ASN A 87 4.58 6.73 4.42
CA ASN A 87 4.52 7.10 5.84
C ASN A 87 5.11 6.01 6.72
N PHE A 88 4.90 4.73 6.41
CA PHE A 88 5.51 3.62 7.14
C PHE A 88 7.04 3.65 7.03
N ALA A 89 7.57 3.92 5.83
CA ALA A 89 9.01 4.00 5.58
C ALA A 89 9.67 5.14 6.39
N VAL A 90 8.98 6.28 6.54
CA VAL A 90 9.49 7.44 7.31
C VAL A 90 9.32 7.28 8.81
N GLU A 91 8.14 6.84 9.27
CA GLU A 91 7.84 6.74 10.70
C GLU A 91 8.61 5.58 11.37
N LYS A 92 8.93 4.54 10.59
CA LYS A 92 9.65 3.33 11.03
C LYS A 92 8.99 2.70 12.27
N PRO A 93 7.71 2.28 12.19
CA PRO A 93 7.01 1.73 13.35
C PRO A 93 7.55 0.36 13.78
N ILE A 94 8.23 -0.41 12.94
CA ILE A 94 8.79 -1.73 13.29
C ILE A 94 10.29 -1.59 13.56
N ALA A 95 10.71 -1.92 14.78
CA ALA A 95 12.11 -1.84 15.20
C ALA A 95 12.89 -3.11 14.81
N THR A 96 12.26 -4.28 14.91
CA THR A 96 12.91 -5.56 14.60
C THR A 96 13.20 -5.68 13.10
N PRO A 97 14.44 -5.97 12.66
CA PRO A 97 14.73 -6.30 11.27
C PRO A 97 14.07 -7.63 10.87
N MET A 98 13.51 -7.68 9.67
CA MET A 98 12.82 -8.87 9.16
C MET A 98 13.83 -9.95 8.72
N TYR A 99 14.92 -9.55 8.07
CA TYR A 99 15.99 -10.43 7.61
C TYR A 99 17.30 -10.16 8.33
N ALA A 100 18.19 -11.15 8.35
CA ALA A 100 19.53 -11.01 8.89
C ALA A 100 20.42 -10.15 7.98
N GLU A 101 21.29 -9.34 8.57
CA GLU A 101 22.13 -8.35 7.87
C GLU A 101 23.00 -8.94 6.75
N ASN A 102 23.38 -10.21 6.85
CA ASN A 102 24.19 -10.91 5.87
C ASN A 102 23.43 -11.35 4.59
N THR A 103 22.15 -10.99 4.47
CA THR A 103 21.33 -11.28 3.28
C THR A 103 21.21 -10.05 2.37
N ASN A 104 20.92 -10.25 1.08
CA ASN A 104 20.76 -9.17 0.11
C ASN A 104 19.80 -8.07 0.57
N ILE A 105 18.67 -8.47 1.19
CA ILE A 105 17.65 -7.56 1.70
C ILE A 105 18.02 -7.07 3.11
N GLY A 106 18.51 -7.96 3.98
CA GLY A 106 18.80 -7.61 5.37
C GLY A 106 19.93 -6.60 5.53
N GLY A 107 20.84 -6.50 4.55
CA GLY A 107 21.85 -5.44 4.49
C GLY A 107 21.29 -4.05 4.14
N ILE A 108 20.00 -3.94 3.79
CA ILE A 108 19.33 -2.67 3.55
C ILE A 108 18.69 -2.20 4.87
N GLU A 109 19.11 -1.04 5.38
CA GLU A 109 18.51 -0.45 6.57
C GLU A 109 17.00 -0.26 6.37
N ASN A 110 16.21 -0.48 7.44
CA ASN A 110 14.78 -0.17 7.46
C ASN A 110 13.91 -0.98 6.47
N HIS A 111 14.44 -2.06 5.88
CA HIS A 111 13.74 -2.86 4.87
C HIS A 111 12.36 -3.36 5.33
N GLN A 112 12.20 -3.70 6.61
CA GLN A 112 10.93 -4.17 7.18
C GLN A 112 9.82 -3.14 7.08
N ASN A 113 10.14 -1.86 7.27
CA ASN A 113 9.18 -0.75 7.22
C ASN A 113 8.84 -0.35 5.78
N ILE A 114 9.39 -1.05 4.79
CA ILE A 114 9.10 -0.88 3.37
C ILE A 114 8.41 -2.13 2.83
N ILE A 115 8.92 -3.33 3.16
CA ILE A 115 8.38 -4.59 2.67
C ILE A 115 6.98 -4.86 3.24
N ILE A 116 6.77 -4.65 4.53
CA ILE A 116 5.47 -4.87 5.17
C ILE A 116 4.36 -4.04 4.51
N PRO A 117 4.46 -2.69 4.45
CA PRO A 117 3.40 -1.87 3.86
C PRO A 117 3.30 -2.05 2.33
N LEU A 118 4.38 -2.37 1.64
CA LEU A 118 4.34 -2.73 0.21
C LEU A 118 3.51 -4.00 0.00
N THR A 119 3.79 -5.04 0.78
CA THR A 119 3.08 -6.33 0.68
C THR A 119 1.61 -6.15 1.08
N PHE A 120 1.34 -5.42 2.17
CA PHE A 120 -0.02 -5.08 2.56
C PHE A 120 -0.76 -4.31 1.46
N GLY A 121 -0.10 -3.33 0.84
CA GLY A 121 -0.64 -2.57 -0.28
C GLY A 121 -0.95 -3.44 -1.50
N ILE A 122 -0.12 -4.44 -1.79
CA ILE A 122 -0.36 -5.43 -2.86
C ILE A 122 -1.58 -6.30 -2.54
N GLU A 123 -1.70 -6.81 -1.31
CA GLU A 123 -2.88 -7.58 -0.89
C GLU A 123 -4.14 -6.73 -0.91
N PHE A 124 -4.03 -5.45 -0.52
CA PHE A 124 -5.14 -4.51 -0.57
C PHE A 124 -5.59 -4.23 -2.01
N LEU A 125 -4.66 -4.14 -2.97
CA LEU A 125 -5.00 -3.96 -4.37
C LEU A 125 -5.60 -5.23 -4.99
N HIS A 126 -5.21 -6.40 -4.51
CA HIS A 126 -5.75 -7.67 -5.00
C HIS A 126 -7.23 -7.83 -4.63
N GLY A 127 -8.10 -7.84 -5.65
CA GLY A 127 -9.56 -7.86 -5.50
C GLY A 127 -10.20 -6.49 -5.29
N ALA A 128 -9.41 -5.40 -5.28
CA ALA A 128 -9.97 -4.06 -5.23
C ALA A 128 -10.75 -3.74 -6.51
N ARG A 129 -11.87 -3.03 -6.35
CA ARG A 129 -12.68 -2.55 -7.46
C ARG A 129 -12.33 -1.12 -7.81
N ILE A 130 -12.09 -0.87 -9.09
CA ILE A 130 -11.78 0.44 -9.64
C ILE A 130 -12.73 0.76 -10.79
N ARG A 131 -12.77 2.02 -11.22
CA ARG A 131 -13.54 2.44 -12.39
C ARG A 131 -12.62 2.87 -13.51
N ASN A 132 -12.86 2.34 -14.70
CA ASN A 132 -12.26 2.78 -15.96
C ASN A 132 -13.35 3.32 -16.90
N LYS A 133 -13.00 3.67 -18.15
CA LYS A 133 -13.99 4.16 -19.15
C LYS A 133 -15.08 3.15 -19.49
N SER A 134 -14.82 1.86 -19.37
CA SER A 134 -15.76 0.77 -19.68
C SER A 134 -16.68 0.42 -18.51
N GLY A 135 -16.36 0.87 -17.29
CA GLY A 135 -17.17 0.63 -16.09
C GLY A 135 -16.33 0.24 -14.88
N GLU A 136 -16.92 -0.55 -13.99
CA GLU A 136 -16.26 -1.09 -12.81
C GLU A 136 -15.47 -2.35 -13.18
N VAL A 137 -14.21 -2.43 -12.74
CA VAL A 137 -13.30 -3.56 -12.98
C VAL A 137 -12.65 -3.97 -11.66
N SER A 138 -12.49 -5.28 -11.46
CA SER A 138 -11.78 -5.84 -10.31
C SER A 138 -10.32 -6.12 -10.68
N LEU A 139 -9.39 -5.81 -9.76
CA LEU A 139 -7.98 -6.14 -9.87
C LEU A 139 -7.76 -7.61 -9.44
N SER A 140 -8.16 -8.55 -10.28
CA SER A 140 -8.16 -9.99 -9.97
C SER A 140 -6.79 -10.65 -9.97
N ASN A 141 -5.79 -10.06 -10.62
CA ASN A 141 -4.44 -10.60 -10.68
C ASN A 141 -3.54 -9.84 -9.71
N ARG A 142 -2.97 -10.58 -8.76
CA ARG A 142 -2.04 -10.06 -7.75
C ARG A 142 -0.77 -9.53 -8.40
N ILE A 143 -0.27 -8.40 -7.91
CA ILE A 143 1.04 -7.87 -8.30
C ILE A 143 2.13 -8.87 -7.90
N SER A 144 3.05 -9.15 -8.82
CA SER A 144 4.26 -9.95 -8.56
C SER A 144 5.50 -9.14 -8.91
N LEU A 145 6.53 -9.24 -8.06
CA LEU A 145 7.81 -8.55 -8.22
C LEU A 145 8.93 -9.58 -8.29
N SER A 146 9.93 -9.33 -9.15
CA SER A 146 11.18 -10.07 -9.10
C SER A 146 11.99 -9.66 -7.85
N GLU A 147 12.91 -10.51 -7.40
CA GLU A 147 13.82 -10.18 -6.30
C GLU A 147 14.59 -8.88 -6.58
N HIS A 148 15.13 -8.74 -7.80
CA HIS A 148 15.85 -7.54 -8.22
C HIS A 148 14.97 -6.28 -8.13
N SER A 149 13.75 -6.33 -8.68
CA SER A 149 12.81 -5.21 -8.62
C SER A 149 12.41 -4.86 -7.19
N LEU A 150 12.26 -5.87 -6.32
CA LEU A 150 11.96 -5.66 -4.91
C LEU A 150 13.11 -4.93 -4.20
N ILE A 151 14.36 -5.38 -4.41
CA ILE A 151 15.55 -4.75 -3.82
C ILE A 151 15.67 -3.28 -4.26
N ASP A 152 15.50 -3.01 -5.56
CA ASP A 152 15.58 -1.65 -6.08
C ASP A 152 14.46 -0.77 -5.53
N LEU A 153 13.25 -1.31 -5.40
CA LEU A 153 12.13 -0.59 -4.81
C LEU A 153 12.36 -0.30 -3.33
N ILE A 154 12.94 -1.23 -2.56
CA ILE A 154 13.26 -1.00 -1.15
C ILE A 154 14.26 0.16 -1.03
N ARG A 155 15.31 0.18 -1.84
CA ARG A 155 16.29 1.28 -1.84
C ARG A 155 15.65 2.62 -2.22
N ALA A 156 14.91 2.65 -3.32
CA ALA A 156 14.26 3.88 -3.80
C ALA A 156 13.25 4.45 -2.79
N ILE A 157 12.45 3.59 -2.15
CA ILE A 157 11.50 4.03 -1.11
C ILE A 157 12.23 4.45 0.17
N GLY A 158 13.34 3.82 0.52
CA GLY A 158 14.17 4.22 1.67
C GLY A 158 14.70 5.65 1.58
N GLU A 159 14.87 6.16 0.37
CA GLU A 159 15.30 7.55 0.08
C GLU A 159 14.12 8.52 -0.16
N SER A 160 12.88 8.00 -0.16
CA SER A 160 11.68 8.77 -0.50
C SER A 160 11.02 9.44 0.71
N THR A 161 10.38 10.58 0.47
CA THR A 161 9.51 11.27 1.44
C THR A 161 8.07 11.37 0.92
N PRO A 162 7.04 11.31 1.81
CA PRO A 162 5.64 11.48 1.43
C PRO A 162 5.37 12.74 0.61
N SER A 163 5.92 13.89 1.03
CA SER A 163 5.65 15.19 0.41
C SER A 163 6.16 15.27 -1.04
N ALA A 164 7.32 14.68 -1.34
CA ALA A 164 7.91 14.74 -2.68
C ALA A 164 7.48 13.57 -3.57
N HIS A 165 7.28 12.38 -3.01
CA HIS A 165 7.20 11.15 -3.81
C HIS A 165 5.80 10.52 -3.86
N PHE A 166 4.83 11.01 -3.08
CA PHE A 166 3.49 10.43 -3.03
C PHE A 166 2.85 10.20 -4.40
N LYS A 167 2.87 11.22 -5.27
CA LYS A 167 2.26 11.13 -6.61
C LYS A 167 2.92 10.06 -7.47
N LEU A 168 4.24 10.00 -7.45
CA LEU A 168 5.01 9.02 -8.22
C LEU A 168 4.77 7.61 -7.70
N THR A 169 4.77 7.41 -6.38
CA THR A 169 4.50 6.11 -5.75
C THR A 169 3.07 5.64 -6.03
N ALA A 170 2.10 6.55 -6.06
CA ALA A 170 0.72 6.21 -6.43
C ALA A 170 0.63 5.75 -7.89
N ILE A 171 1.30 6.44 -8.81
CA ILE A 171 1.40 6.03 -10.22
C ILE A 171 2.11 4.68 -10.33
N LEU A 172 3.18 4.45 -9.57
CA LEU A 172 3.88 3.16 -9.58
C LEU A 172 2.95 2.01 -9.18
N PHE A 173 2.18 2.15 -8.09
CA PHE A 173 1.18 1.15 -7.70
C PHE A 173 0.12 0.91 -8.78
N GLU A 174 -0.37 1.98 -9.41
CA GLU A 174 -1.33 1.91 -10.50
C GLU A 174 -0.77 1.15 -11.72
N GLN A 175 0.44 1.50 -12.17
CA GLN A 175 1.09 0.84 -13.30
C GLN A 175 1.44 -0.62 -13.01
N MET A 176 1.90 -0.92 -11.78
CA MET A 176 2.11 -2.31 -11.36
C MET A 176 0.80 -3.09 -11.39
N ALA A 177 -0.30 -2.55 -10.89
CA ALA A 177 -1.60 -3.22 -10.92
C ALA A 177 -2.10 -3.45 -12.36
N TYR A 178 -1.99 -2.45 -13.24
CA TYR A 178 -2.42 -2.54 -14.63
C TYR A 178 -1.59 -3.50 -15.47
N ARG A 179 -0.29 -3.64 -15.17
CA ARG A 179 0.56 -4.65 -15.80
C ARG A 179 0.01 -6.07 -15.61
N PHE A 180 -0.60 -6.37 -14.48
CA PHE A 180 -1.20 -7.69 -14.21
C PHE A 180 -2.71 -7.72 -14.52
N ASN A 181 -3.36 -6.56 -14.68
CA ASN A 181 -4.80 -6.43 -14.92
C ASN A 181 -5.03 -5.53 -16.15
N HIS A 182 -4.74 -6.05 -17.34
CA HIS A 182 -4.77 -5.25 -18.58
C HIS A 182 -6.14 -4.62 -18.88
N ASN A 183 -7.23 -5.27 -18.47
CA ASN A 183 -8.60 -4.77 -18.61
C ASN A 183 -8.94 -3.61 -17.65
N ALA A 184 -8.11 -3.37 -16.64
CA ALA A 184 -8.33 -2.31 -15.66
C ALA A 184 -7.72 -0.96 -16.11
N SER A 185 -6.79 -0.99 -17.07
CA SER A 185 -6.22 0.23 -17.65
C SER A 185 -7.17 0.83 -18.69
N ASP A 186 -7.21 2.16 -18.76
CA ASP A 186 -7.75 2.85 -19.93
C ASP A 186 -6.80 2.66 -21.13
N HIS A 187 -7.25 3.00 -22.34
CA HIS A 187 -6.40 2.90 -23.55
C HIS A 187 -5.02 3.53 -23.35
N ALA A 188 -3.97 2.76 -23.64
CA ALA A 188 -2.59 3.23 -23.65
C ALA A 188 -2.43 4.37 -24.67
N VAL A 189 -1.70 5.42 -24.26
CA VAL A 189 -1.52 6.65 -25.04
C VAL A 189 -0.11 6.76 -25.61
N ILE A 190 0.87 6.09 -25.00
CA ILE A 190 2.30 6.10 -25.34
C ILE A 190 2.82 4.67 -25.30
#